data_AF-W7PS04-F1
#
_entry.id   AF-W7PS04-F1
#
_cell.length_a   1.000
_cell.length_b   1.000
_cell.length_c   1.000
_cell.angle_alpha   90.00
_cell.angle_beta   90.00
_cell.angle_gamma   90.00
#
_symmetry.space_group_name_H-M   'P 1'
#
loop_
_entity.id
_entity.type
_entity.pdbx_description
1 polymer ?
#
loop_
_entity_poly.entity_id
_entity_poly.type
_entity_poly.pdbx_seq_one_letter_code
_entity_poly.pdbx_strand_id
1 'polypeptide(L)'
;MTDTLAELREHLRHQGGQGKVVVWAHNSHLGDASFTDMGWHRGQHNVGQLVRHRFGADQALLVGFTTHTGFVSAANDWDGPVEHRKVRPSMEGSVERLFHESGPGDFYLPLGEQAAPLKEPCGSGPLV
;
A
#
# COMPACT_ATOMS: atom_id res chain seq x y z
N MET A 1 -9.05 11.09 -10.80
CA MET A 1 -9.10 9.73 -10.21
C MET A 1 -10.03 9.67 -9.00
N THR A 2 -9.83 10.50 -7.97
CA THR A 2 -10.70 10.49 -6.77
C THR A 2 -12.15 10.85 -7.08
N ASP A 3 -12.41 11.75 -8.04
CA ASP A 3 -13.78 12.03 -8.52
C ASP A 3 -14.42 10.80 -9.16
N THR A 4 -13.70 10.10 -10.05
CA THR A 4 -14.16 8.86 -10.66
C THR A 4 -14.54 7.82 -9.61
N LEU A 5 -13.75 7.70 -8.53
CA LEU A 5 -14.07 6.81 -7.43
C LEU A 5 -15.37 7.22 -6.71
N ALA A 6 -15.57 8.52 -6.49
CA ALA A 6 -16.78 9.05 -5.88
C ALA A 6 -18.02 8.77 -6.74
N GLU A 7 -17.95 9.08 -8.03
CA GLU A 7 -19.05 8.85 -8.99
C GLU A 7 -19.38 7.36 -9.10
N LEU A 8 -18.35 6.49 -9.17
CA LEU A 8 -18.55 5.04 -9.20
C LEU A 8 -19.25 4.54 -7.93
N ARG A 9 -18.84 5.05 -6.76
CA ARG A 9 -19.46 4.69 -5.49
C ARG A 9 -20.93 5.11 -5.45
N GLU A 10 -21.26 6.32 -5.87
CA GLU A 10 -22.65 6.80 -5.90
C GLU A 10 -23.49 6.02 -6.91
N HIS A 11 -22.95 5.73 -8.10
CA HIS A 11 -23.61 4.91 -9.10
C HIS A 11 -23.96 3.50 -8.56
N LEU A 12 -23.00 2.84 -7.91
CA LEU A 12 -23.22 1.52 -7.30
C LEU A 12 -24.27 1.57 -6.19
N ARG A 13 -24.29 2.63 -5.38
CA ARG A 13 -25.31 2.83 -4.34
C ARG A 13 -26.70 3.03 -4.93
N HIS A 14 -26.83 3.79 -6.01
CA HIS A 14 -28.09 4.00 -6.72
C HIS A 14 -28.68 2.69 -7.29
N GLN A 15 -27.83 1.72 -7.60
CA GLN A 15 -28.25 0.37 -8.02
C GLN A 15 -28.57 -0.58 -6.85
N GLY A 16 -28.60 -0.07 -5.61
CA GLY A 16 -28.84 -0.87 -4.41
C GLY A 16 -27.60 -1.56 -3.84
N GLY A 17 -26.42 -1.26 -4.37
CA GLY A 17 -25.15 -1.80 -3.88
C GLY A 17 -24.77 -1.27 -2.50
N GLN A 18 -24.36 -2.17 -1.60
CA GLN A 18 -23.87 -1.85 -0.24
C GLN A 18 -22.39 -2.24 -0.03
N GLY A 19 -21.70 -2.63 -1.11
CA GLY A 19 -20.31 -3.09 -1.05
C GLY A 19 -19.31 -1.97 -0.80
N LYS A 20 -18.08 -2.38 -0.44
CA LYS A 20 -16.91 -1.48 -0.35
C LYS A 20 -16.20 -1.40 -1.70
N VAL A 21 -15.47 -0.32 -1.94
CA VAL A 21 -14.62 -0.20 -3.13
C VAL A 21 -13.17 -0.52 -2.77
N VAL A 22 -12.53 -1.36 -3.58
CA VAL A 22 -11.10 -1.66 -3.47
C VAL A 22 -10.38 -0.99 -4.64
N VAL A 23 -9.40 -0.15 -4.34
CA VAL A 23 -8.52 0.46 -5.34
C VAL A 23 -7.20 -0.28 -5.31
N TRP A 24 -6.83 -0.93 -6.42
CA TRP A 24 -5.56 -1.63 -6.56
C TRP A 24 -4.62 -0.83 -7.46
N ALA A 25 -3.52 -0.34 -6.89
CA ALA A 25 -2.51 0.42 -7.60
C ALA A 25 -1.18 0.36 -6.83
N HIS A 26 -0.12 0.87 -7.46
CA HIS A 26 1.21 0.90 -6.85
C HIS A 26 1.21 1.76 -5.56
N ASN A 27 2.04 1.41 -4.58
CA ASN A 27 2.13 2.10 -3.28
C ASN A 27 2.33 3.62 -3.42
N SER A 28 3.09 4.05 -4.43
CA SER A 28 3.31 5.47 -4.74
C SER A 28 2.03 6.24 -5.06
N HIS A 29 0.97 5.56 -5.51
CA HIS A 29 -0.34 6.15 -5.79
C HIS A 29 -1.35 6.01 -4.65
N LEU A 30 -1.18 5.04 -3.73
CA LEU A 30 -2.17 4.72 -2.69
C LEU A 30 -1.73 4.98 -1.25
N GLY A 31 -0.48 5.40 -1.03
CA GLY A 31 -0.02 5.78 0.30
C GLY A 31 -0.62 7.09 0.80
N ASP A 32 0.13 7.80 1.64
CA ASP A 32 -0.14 9.18 2.02
C ASP A 32 1.10 10.02 1.69
N ALA A 33 0.98 10.91 0.70
CA ALA A 33 2.13 11.59 0.13
C ALA A 33 2.74 12.58 1.13
N SER A 34 1.96 13.03 2.11
CA SER A 34 2.41 13.94 3.17
C SER A 34 3.53 13.37 4.05
N PHE A 35 3.74 12.05 4.03
CA PHE A 35 4.84 11.37 4.72
C PHE A 35 5.99 10.97 3.77
N THR A 36 6.02 11.53 2.57
CA THR A 36 7.02 11.19 1.54
C THR A 36 7.65 12.44 0.95
N ASP A 37 8.80 12.25 0.30
CA ASP A 37 9.48 13.28 -0.49
C ASP A 37 8.56 13.95 -1.53
N MET A 38 7.63 13.16 -2.09
CA MET A 38 6.66 13.67 -3.07
C MET A 38 5.74 14.74 -2.47
N GLY A 39 5.36 14.61 -1.20
CA GLY A 39 4.57 15.62 -0.51
C GLY A 39 5.41 16.83 -0.10
N TRP A 40 6.57 16.61 0.52
CA TRP A 40 7.39 17.69 1.09
C TRP A 40 8.07 18.56 0.04
N HIS A 41 8.63 17.96 -1.01
CA HIS A 41 9.44 18.69 -1.98
C HIS A 41 8.75 18.90 -3.33
N ARG A 42 7.77 18.07 -3.68
CA ARG A 42 7.10 18.15 -5.00
C ARG A 42 5.67 18.65 -4.94
N GLY A 43 5.10 18.84 -3.75
CA GLY A 43 3.71 19.27 -3.57
C GLY A 43 2.70 18.32 -4.22
N GLN A 44 3.07 17.04 -4.39
CA GLN A 44 2.24 16.05 -5.06
C GLN A 44 1.32 15.37 -4.04
N HIS A 45 0.09 15.09 -4.48
CA HIS A 45 -0.85 14.27 -3.75
C HIS A 45 -0.92 12.88 -4.37
N ASN A 46 -1.16 11.88 -3.53
CA ASN A 46 -1.54 10.56 -3.99
C ASN A 46 -3.03 10.31 -3.75
N VAL A 47 -3.56 9.27 -4.39
CA VAL A 47 -4.99 8.97 -4.38
C VAL A 47 -5.43 8.57 -2.97
N GLY A 48 -4.60 7.83 -2.23
CA GLY A 48 -4.89 7.45 -0.84
C GLY A 48 -5.13 8.66 0.06
N GLN A 49 -4.25 9.67 0.00
CA GLN A 49 -4.42 10.93 0.71
C GLN A 49 -5.71 11.66 0.29
N LEU A 50 -5.97 11.79 -1.01
CA LEU A 50 -7.18 12.46 -1.51
C LEU A 50 -8.47 11.73 -1.11
N VAL A 51 -8.44 10.40 -1.06
CA VAL A 51 -9.57 9.57 -0.60
C VAL A 51 -9.84 9.83 0.88
N ARG A 52 -8.81 9.83 1.73
CA ARG A 52 -8.95 10.17 3.15
C ARG A 52 -9.47 11.59 3.36
N HIS A 53 -8.97 12.57 2.60
CA HIS A 53 -9.44 13.95 2.65
C HIS A 53 -10.92 14.07 2.26
N ARG A 54 -11.36 13.34 1.23
CA ARG A 54 -12.73 13.44 0.71
C ARG A 54 -13.76 12.71 1.56
N PHE A 55 -13.41 11.53 2.09
CA PHE A 55 -14.38 10.64 2.72
C PHE A 55 -14.18 10.47 4.23
N GLY A 56 -13.08 10.97 4.80
CA GLY A 56 -12.70 10.73 6.18
C GLY A 56 -11.69 9.59 6.31
N ALA A 57 -10.75 9.74 7.25
CA ALA A 57 -9.72 8.74 7.50
C ALA A 57 -10.28 7.43 8.07
N ASP A 58 -11.40 7.50 8.77
CA ASP A 58 -12.16 6.38 9.34
C ASP A 58 -12.91 5.56 8.27
N GLN A 59 -13.19 6.17 7.11
CA GLN A 59 -13.87 5.52 5.99
C GLN A 59 -12.90 4.91 4.96
N ALA A 60 -11.59 5.08 5.15
CA ALA A 60 -10.57 4.67 4.18
C ALA A 60 -9.39 3.96 4.82
N LEU A 61 -9.26 2.66 4.54
CA LEU A 61 -8.11 1.85 4.89
C LEU A 61 -7.07 1.91 3.76
N LEU A 62 -5.84 2.31 4.08
CA LEU A 62 -4.70 2.22 3.16
C LEU A 62 -3.88 0.98 3.54
N VAL A 63 -3.59 0.14 2.55
CA VAL A 63 -2.78 -1.07 2.73
C VAL A 63 -1.54 -0.95 1.85
N GLY A 64 -0.37 -0.95 2.48
CA GLY A 64 0.92 -0.94 1.81
C GLY A 64 1.58 -2.30 1.86
N PHE A 65 2.29 -2.66 0.79
CA PHE A 65 3.09 -3.87 0.72
C PHE A 65 4.58 -3.50 0.65
N THR A 66 5.43 -4.30 1.26
CA THR A 66 6.88 -4.15 1.09
C THR A 66 7.54 -5.52 1.05
N THR A 67 8.81 -5.58 0.66
CA THR A 67 9.57 -6.83 0.58
C THR A 67 11.03 -6.61 0.91
N HIS A 68 11.70 -7.68 1.34
CA HIS A 68 13.12 -7.67 1.65
C HIS A 68 13.98 -8.13 0.47
N THR A 69 13.61 -9.26 -0.14
CA THR A 69 14.36 -9.94 -1.21
C THR A 69 13.39 -10.67 -2.14
N GLY A 70 13.91 -11.14 -3.28
CA GLY A 70 13.14 -11.96 -4.21
C GLY A 70 13.39 -11.51 -5.64
N PHE A 71 12.37 -11.66 -6.47
CA PHE A 71 12.41 -11.23 -7.86
C PHE A 71 11.13 -10.49 -8.24
N VAL A 72 11.26 -9.56 -9.18
CA VAL A 72 10.14 -8.80 -9.76
C VAL A 72 10.21 -8.83 -11.26
N SER A 73 9.05 -8.74 -11.91
CA SER A 73 8.95 -8.48 -13.34
C SER A 73 9.07 -6.97 -13.57
N ALA A 74 10.13 -6.52 -14.24
CA ALA A 74 10.37 -5.11 -14.54
C ALA A 74 11.12 -4.95 -15.86
N ALA A 75 10.93 -3.80 -16.53
CA ALA A 75 11.68 -3.40 -17.72
C ALA A 75 12.64 -2.26 -17.38
N ASN A 76 13.72 -2.09 -18.15
CA ASN A 76 14.62 -0.93 -18.04
C ASN A 76 13.92 0.37 -18.49
N ASP A 77 13.14 0.27 -19.56
CA ASP A 77 12.52 1.39 -20.24
C ASP A 77 11.01 1.13 -20.39
N TRP A 78 10.26 2.22 -20.57
CA TRP A 78 8.84 2.14 -20.93
C TRP A 78 8.66 1.34 -22.21
N ASP A 79 7.65 0.47 -22.23
CA ASP A 79 7.35 -0.46 -23.32
C ASP A 79 8.50 -1.43 -23.70
N GLY A 80 9.54 -1.50 -22.87
CA GLY A 80 10.62 -2.46 -23.00
C GLY A 80 10.19 -3.89 -22.65
N PRO A 81 11.01 -4.90 -23.01
CA PRO A 81 10.71 -6.28 -22.66
C PRO A 81 10.72 -6.48 -21.15
N VAL A 82 9.79 -7.31 -20.66
CA VAL A 82 9.74 -7.70 -19.25
C VAL A 82 10.95 -8.57 -18.91
N GLU A 83 11.65 -8.21 -17.84
CA GLU A 83 12.76 -8.99 -17.30
C GLU A 83 12.47 -9.45 -15.88
N HIS A 84 13.00 -10.61 -15.53
CA HIS A 84 12.94 -11.15 -14.17
C HIS A 84 14.13 -10.65 -13.36
N ARG A 85 13.92 -9.62 -12.54
CA ARG A 85 14.98 -8.88 -11.86
C ARG A 85 15.05 -9.20 -10.39
N LYS A 86 16.27 -9.42 -9.89
CA LYS A 86 16.51 -9.67 -8.47
C LYS A 86 16.32 -8.38 -7.67
N VAL A 87 15.49 -8.45 -6.64
CA VAL A 87 15.32 -7.37 -5.67
C VAL A 87 16.58 -7.27 -4.82
N ARG A 88 17.11 -6.06 -4.68
CA ARG A 88 18.22 -5.80 -3.75
C ARG A 88 17.72 -5.98 -2.31
N PRO A 89 18.47 -6.64 -1.43
CA PRO A 89 18.14 -6.68 0.00
C PRO A 89 17.87 -5.28 0.53
N SER A 90 16.89 -5.16 1.43
CA SER A 90 16.52 -3.86 2.02
C SER A 90 17.72 -3.16 2.65
N MET A 91 17.71 -1.82 2.59
CA MET A 91 18.82 -1.00 3.10
C MET A 91 18.91 -1.07 4.63
N GLU A 92 20.12 -0.97 5.16
CA GLU A 92 20.33 -0.83 6.59
C GLU A 92 19.60 0.42 7.12
N GLY A 93 18.92 0.29 8.26
CA GLY A 93 18.09 1.35 8.84
C GLY A 93 16.72 1.55 8.18
N SER A 94 16.37 0.81 7.11
CA SER A 94 15.02 0.89 6.51
C SER A 94 14.00 0.09 7.31
N VAL A 95 12.71 0.47 7.20
CA VAL A 95 11.62 -0.26 7.86
C VAL A 95 11.50 -1.70 7.36
N GLU A 96 11.81 -1.96 6.09
CA GLU A 96 11.85 -3.30 5.52
C GLU A 96 12.93 -4.17 6.16
N ARG A 97 14.10 -3.59 6.46
CA ARG A 97 15.16 -4.30 7.17
C ARG A 97 14.70 -4.68 8.57
N LEU A 98 14.09 -3.73 9.29
CA LEU A 98 13.52 -3.99 10.62
C LEU A 98 12.44 -5.08 10.58
N PHE A 99 11.56 -5.06 9.59
CA PHE A 99 10.53 -6.08 9.39
C PHE A 99 11.13 -7.45 9.10
N HIS A 100 12.14 -7.52 8.23
CA HIS A 100 12.84 -8.76 7.94
C HIS A 100 13.55 -9.35 9.17
N GLU A 101 14.23 -8.51 9.93
CA GLU A 101 14.97 -8.92 11.13
C GLU A 101 14.05 -9.30 12.31
N SER A 102 12.77 -8.92 12.26
CA SER A 102 11.81 -9.28 13.30
C SER A 102 11.54 -10.79 13.39
N GLY A 103 11.84 -11.55 12.34
CA GLY A 103 11.82 -13.02 12.33
C GLY A 103 10.63 -13.71 11.65
N PRO A 104 9.39 -13.18 11.68
CA PRO A 104 8.30 -13.68 10.86
C PRO A 104 8.60 -13.68 9.35
N GLY A 105 8.07 -14.67 8.65
CA GLY A 105 8.09 -14.72 7.18
C GLY A 105 7.13 -13.69 6.59
N ASP A 106 5.85 -14.06 6.49
CA ASP A 106 4.79 -13.16 6.06
C ASP A 106 3.97 -12.68 7.28
N PHE A 107 3.71 -11.38 7.34
CA PHE A 107 2.86 -10.79 8.37
C PHE A 107 2.22 -9.49 7.89
N TYR A 108 1.14 -9.10 8.58
CA TYR A 108 0.55 -7.77 8.47
C TYR A 108 0.79 -7.00 9.77
N LEU A 109 1.12 -5.71 9.64
CA LEU A 109 1.31 -4.80 10.77
C LEU A 109 0.28 -3.66 10.72
N PRO A 110 -0.70 -3.62 11.65
CA PRO A 110 -1.61 -2.49 11.76
C PRO A 110 -0.86 -1.26 12.29
N LEU A 111 -0.69 -0.25 11.44
CA LEU A 111 -0.13 1.04 11.81
C LEU A 111 -1.28 1.97 12.26
N GLY A 112 -1.46 2.12 13.57
CA GLY A 112 -2.45 3.00 14.20
C GLY A 112 -1.93 3.57 15.51
N GLU A 113 -2.71 4.46 16.17
CA GLU A 113 -2.30 5.14 17.42
C GLU A 113 -1.95 4.20 18.58
N GLN A 114 -2.38 2.94 18.51
CA GLN A 114 -2.11 1.90 19.50
C GLN A 114 -1.51 0.66 18.82
N ALA A 115 -0.27 0.78 18.35
CA ALA A 115 0.50 -0.37 17.89
C ALA A 115 1.07 -1.12 19.11
N ALA A 116 0.55 -2.32 19.39
CA ALA A 116 1.17 -3.22 20.35
C ALA A 116 2.36 -3.96 19.70
N PRO A 117 3.41 -4.33 20.46
CA PRO A 117 4.50 -5.14 19.92
C PRO A 117 3.97 -6.42 19.27
N LEU A 118 4.44 -6.72 18.06
CA LEU A 118 4.10 -7.95 17.35
C LEU A 118 4.67 -9.15 18.13
N LYS A 119 3.82 -9.89 18.84
CA LYS A 119 4.24 -11.07 19.60
C LYS A 119 4.27 -12.34 18.74
N GLU A 120 3.39 -12.40 17.75
CA GLU A 120 3.26 -13.50 16.79
C GLU A 120 2.80 -12.93 15.43
N PRO A 121 3.22 -13.53 14.29
CA PRO A 121 2.71 -13.13 12.99
C PRO A 121 1.22 -13.42 12.84
N CYS A 122 0.44 -12.39 12.50
CA CYS A 122 -0.93 -12.59 12.04
C CYS A 122 -0.91 -13.24 10.65
N GLY A 123 -1.21 -14.54 10.56
CA GLY A 123 -1.36 -15.26 9.30
C GLY A 123 -0.55 -16.55 9.14
N SER A 124 0.06 -17.09 10.20
CA SER A 124 0.86 -18.34 10.17
C SER A 124 0.06 -19.63 9.91
N GLY A 125 -1.15 -19.54 9.36
CA GLY A 125 -1.90 -20.69 8.85
C GLY A 125 -1.43 -21.03 7.43
N PRO A 126 -1.49 -22.30 7.01
CA PRO A 126 -1.20 -22.66 5.62
C PRO A 126 -2.13 -21.87 4.68
N LEU A 127 -1.54 -21.20 3.69
CA LEU A 127 -2.29 -20.66 2.55
C LEU A 127 -2.89 -21.86 1.81
N VAL A 128 -4.23 -21.97 1.84
CA VAL A 128 -5.00 -23.00 1.13
C VAL A 128 -5.16 -22.61 -0.34
#